data_AF-A0A8H3AC63-F1
#
_entry.id   AF-A0A8H3AC63-F1
#
_cell.length_a   1.000
_cell.length_b   1.000
_cell.length_c   1.000
_cell.angle_alpha   90.00
_cell.angle_beta   90.00
_cell.angle_gamma   90.00
#
_symmetry.space_group_name_H-M   'P 1'
#
loop_
_entity.id
_entity.type
_entity.pdbx_description
1 polymer ?
#
loop_
_entity_poly.entity_id
_entity_poly.type
_entity_poly.pdbx_seq_one_letter_code
_entity_poly.pdbx_strand_id
1 'polypeptide(L)'
;VVNLRLVQVIAQVQIAPDVTAADICPQSEAASTMSVKLIPAVLHATSMSIMAYGFMSLGTVTSDEWISKQTGGHWQFLTILGLAAAWITMALSLLGDLFPYSQSRYKWNKKVTVDDFTAGFDNCVGHLLYVRHTIKCLPLRVTYFLKGTLLLAFPHLILPPVGTSSEPAEPSSSSEVPQSYRLPLKIDLALHLAPSASLILDFFTLERRYTARQLENQAPFLSILAAVSYATWAEYCASKNGAFPYPFLTMSPFHIRVVIYGVTTLLAYLSLLGLNYVHL
;
A
#
# COMPACT_ATOMS: atom_id res chain seq x y z
N VAL A 1 -40.28 64.46 -19.58
CA VAL A 1 -39.15 65.41 -19.53
C VAL A 1 -38.01 64.72 -18.81
N VAL A 2 -37.15 64.07 -19.60
CA VAL A 2 -36.06 63.21 -19.18
C VAL A 2 -34.76 63.99 -19.33
N ASN A 3 -33.84 63.74 -18.39
CA ASN A 3 -32.41 64.03 -18.41
C ASN A 3 -31.91 65.41 -17.95
N LEU A 4 -32.10 65.64 -16.65
CA LEU A 4 -31.29 66.49 -15.77
C LEU A 4 -29.93 65.87 -15.36
N ARG A 5 -29.36 64.94 -16.14
CA ARG A 5 -28.12 64.20 -15.79
C ARG A 5 -26.90 64.49 -16.66
N LEU A 6 -26.93 65.52 -17.50
CA LEU A 6 -25.79 65.86 -18.38
C LEU A 6 -25.05 67.16 -18.00
N VAL A 7 -25.57 67.96 -17.07
CA VAL A 7 -24.99 69.27 -16.70
C VAL A 7 -24.06 69.20 -15.47
N GLN A 8 -24.00 68.06 -14.76
CA GLN A 8 -23.13 67.88 -13.59
C GLN A 8 -21.73 67.31 -13.91
N VAL A 9 -21.37 67.06 -15.17
CA VAL A 9 -20.13 66.33 -15.52
C VAL A 9 -18.96 67.24 -15.95
N ILE A 10 -19.13 68.56 -16.13
CA ILE A 10 -18.08 69.40 -16.76
C ILE A 10 -17.53 70.52 -15.85
N ALA A 11 -17.87 70.58 -14.56
CA ALA A 11 -17.53 71.73 -13.72
C ALA A 11 -16.69 71.42 -12.47
N GLN A 12 -15.74 70.49 -12.50
CA GLN A 12 -14.74 70.31 -11.42
C GLN A 12 -13.36 69.88 -11.95
N VAL A 13 -12.83 70.62 -12.92
CA VAL A 13 -11.38 70.59 -13.24
C VAL A 13 -10.76 71.81 -12.56
N GLN A 14 -10.23 71.63 -11.35
CA GLN A 14 -9.32 72.59 -10.71
C GLN A 14 -8.44 71.86 -9.68
N ILE A 15 -7.25 71.46 -10.15
CA ILE A 15 -5.93 71.45 -9.49
C ILE A 15 -5.90 71.50 -7.94
N ALA A 16 -5.40 70.43 -7.31
CA ALA A 16 -4.61 70.50 -6.08
C ALA A 16 -3.63 69.30 -5.97
N PRO A 17 -2.51 69.41 -5.23
CA PRO A 17 -1.24 68.75 -5.53
C PRO A 17 -0.89 67.56 -4.61
N ASP A 18 0.15 66.84 -5.02
CA ASP A 18 1.10 66.10 -4.17
C ASP A 18 0.58 64.92 -3.33
N VAL A 19 0.38 63.77 -3.99
CA VAL A 19 0.31 62.48 -3.28
C VAL A 19 1.74 62.02 -3.04
N THR A 20 2.18 62.27 -1.81
CA THR A 20 3.44 61.79 -1.25
C THR A 20 3.57 60.27 -1.38
N ALA A 21 4.75 59.84 -1.82
CA ALA A 21 5.18 58.46 -1.90
C ALA A 21 5.34 57.86 -0.49
N ALA A 22 4.25 57.41 0.12
CA ALA A 22 4.30 56.68 1.39
C ALA A 22 3.04 55.81 1.57
N ASP A 23 2.80 54.85 0.67
CA ASP A 23 1.88 53.73 0.94
C ASP A 23 2.11 52.52 0.00
N ILE A 24 3.35 52.30 -0.43
CA ILE A 24 3.75 50.99 -0.98
C ILE A 24 4.24 50.17 0.23
N CYS A 25 3.30 49.68 1.02
CA CYS A 25 3.58 48.53 1.87
C CYS A 25 3.93 47.38 0.90
N PRO A 26 5.15 46.82 0.91
CA PRO A 26 5.37 45.58 0.21
C PRO A 26 4.44 44.59 0.92
N GLN A 27 3.44 44.08 0.21
CA GLN A 27 2.81 42.85 0.63
C GLN A 27 3.95 41.86 0.78
N SER A 28 4.36 41.62 2.03
CA SER A 28 5.25 40.53 2.33
C SER A 28 4.46 39.31 1.89
N GLU A 29 4.79 38.85 0.70
CA GLU A 29 4.42 37.56 0.17
C GLU A 29 4.87 36.59 1.26
N ALA A 30 3.95 36.24 2.14
CA ALA A 30 4.18 35.29 3.19
C ALA A 30 4.44 33.99 2.42
N ALA A 31 5.72 33.73 2.16
CA ALA A 31 6.19 32.45 1.71
C ALA A 31 5.65 31.47 2.76
N SER A 32 4.54 30.83 2.43
CA SER A 32 3.94 29.76 3.21
C SER A 32 5.03 28.70 3.29
N THR A 33 5.82 28.74 4.36
CA THR A 33 6.92 27.82 4.58
C THR A 33 6.27 26.45 4.67
N MET A 34 6.38 25.69 3.59
CA MET A 34 5.95 24.30 3.52
C MET A 34 6.77 23.51 4.54
N SER A 35 6.23 23.40 5.76
CA SER A 35 6.89 22.71 6.86
C SER A 35 6.82 21.20 6.60
N VAL A 36 7.96 20.60 6.27
CA VAL A 36 8.11 19.16 6.07
C VAL A 36 7.75 18.43 7.35
N LYS A 37 6.93 17.37 7.24
CA LYS A 37 6.56 16.54 8.40
C LYS A 37 7.67 15.53 8.68
N LEU A 38 8.71 15.97 9.41
CA LEU A 38 9.91 15.18 9.64
C LEU A 38 9.65 13.81 10.29
N ILE A 39 8.81 13.76 11.33
CA ILE A 39 8.56 12.51 12.09
C ILE A 39 7.88 11.43 11.19
N PRO A 40 6.75 11.72 10.52
CA PRO A 40 6.17 10.81 9.52
C PRO A 40 7.13 10.43 8.40
N ALA A 41 7.91 11.40 7.89
CA ALA A 41 8.86 11.14 6.81
C ALA A 41 9.92 10.12 7.22
N VAL A 42 10.50 10.23 8.42
CA VAL A 42 11.50 9.27 8.92
C VAL A 42 10.89 7.88 9.07
N LEU A 43 9.66 7.78 9.59
CA LEU A 43 8.96 6.51 9.73
C LEU A 43 8.72 5.84 8.38
N HIS A 44 8.19 6.56 7.40
CA HIS A 44 7.93 6.02 6.07
C HIS A 44 9.22 5.62 5.36
N ALA A 45 10.26 6.48 5.39
CA ALA A 45 11.56 6.19 4.77
C ALA A 45 12.22 4.95 5.39
N THR A 46 12.24 4.86 6.73
CA THR A 46 12.81 3.70 7.43
C THR A 46 12.07 2.42 7.07
N SER A 47 10.74 2.46 7.04
CA SER A 47 9.89 1.33 6.67
C SER A 47 10.17 0.87 5.24
N MET A 48 10.28 1.80 4.28
CA MET A 48 10.65 1.51 2.89
C MET A 48 12.03 0.86 2.79
N SER A 49 13.03 1.39 3.51
CA SER A 49 14.39 0.86 3.48
C SER A 49 14.46 -0.57 4.01
N ILE A 50 13.76 -0.89 5.10
CA ILE A 50 13.73 -2.26 5.66
C ILE A 50 13.05 -3.22 4.67
N MET A 51 11.91 -2.83 4.09
CA MET A 51 11.20 -3.65 3.11
C MET A 51 12.04 -3.87 1.84
N ALA A 52 12.70 -2.82 1.33
CA ALA A 52 13.61 -2.92 0.18
C ALA A 52 14.80 -3.84 0.49
N TYR A 53 15.40 -3.72 1.68
CA TYR A 53 16.45 -4.63 2.14
C TYR A 53 15.97 -6.09 2.13
N GLY A 54 14.78 -6.36 2.66
CA GLY A 54 14.20 -7.70 2.65
C GLY A 54 14.06 -8.27 1.24
N PHE A 55 13.51 -7.49 0.31
CA PHE A 55 13.35 -7.90 -1.09
C PHE A 55 14.69 -8.12 -1.79
N MET A 56 15.64 -7.19 -1.67
CA MET A 56 16.97 -7.31 -2.29
C MET A 56 17.76 -8.50 -1.73
N SER A 57 17.54 -8.84 -0.46
CA SER A 57 18.23 -9.97 0.18
C SER A 57 17.75 -11.34 -0.33
N LEU A 58 16.62 -11.41 -1.07
CA LEU A 58 16.17 -12.67 -1.68
C LEU A 58 17.19 -13.23 -2.68
N GLY A 59 17.99 -12.40 -3.35
CA GLY A 59 19.05 -12.88 -4.25
C GLY A 59 20.20 -13.60 -3.54
N THR A 60 20.25 -13.56 -2.20
CA THR A 60 21.32 -14.18 -1.41
C THR A 60 20.92 -15.51 -0.77
N VAL A 61 19.64 -15.88 -0.86
CA VAL A 61 19.15 -17.12 -0.25
C VAL A 61 19.34 -18.30 -1.21
N THR A 62 19.57 -19.48 -0.66
CA THR A 62 19.85 -20.70 -1.46
C THR A 62 18.71 -21.05 -2.43
N SER A 63 17.47 -20.62 -2.15
CA SER A 63 16.28 -20.92 -2.97
C SER A 63 16.18 -20.01 -4.18
N ASP A 64 16.95 -18.93 -4.23
CA ASP A 64 16.85 -17.93 -5.28
C ASP A 64 17.05 -18.55 -6.66
N GLU A 65 18.06 -19.40 -6.84
CA GLU A 65 18.36 -20.00 -8.13
C GLU A 65 17.19 -20.85 -8.66
N TRP A 66 16.51 -21.58 -7.78
CA TRP A 66 15.36 -22.41 -8.17
C TRP A 66 14.10 -21.56 -8.39
N ILE A 67 13.84 -20.59 -7.52
CA ILE A 67 12.65 -19.73 -7.61
C ILE A 67 12.73 -18.79 -8.82
N SER A 68 13.89 -18.16 -9.05
CA SER A 68 14.07 -17.16 -10.12
C SER A 68 13.93 -17.74 -11.52
N LYS A 69 14.20 -19.03 -11.71
CA LYS A 69 14.00 -19.75 -12.99
C LYS A 69 12.54 -20.05 -13.31
N GLN A 70 11.64 -19.95 -12.33
CA GLN A 70 10.22 -20.21 -12.53
C GLN A 70 9.50 -19.02 -13.15
N THR A 71 8.38 -19.28 -13.81
CA THR A 71 7.45 -18.24 -14.25
C THR A 71 6.98 -17.45 -13.04
N GLY A 72 7.20 -16.13 -13.08
CA GLY A 72 6.87 -15.22 -11.99
C GLY A 72 7.98 -15.06 -10.93
N GLY A 73 9.03 -15.88 -10.92
CA GLY A 73 10.15 -15.71 -9.98
C GLY A 73 9.70 -15.62 -8.52
N HIS A 74 10.23 -14.65 -7.77
CA HIS A 74 9.74 -14.32 -6.42
C HIS A 74 8.38 -13.62 -6.40
N TRP A 75 7.92 -13.08 -7.52
CA TRP A 75 6.64 -12.36 -7.64
C TRP A 75 5.42 -13.28 -7.67
N GLN A 76 5.61 -14.60 -7.73
CA GLN A 76 4.51 -15.56 -7.57
C GLN A 76 4.02 -15.67 -6.10
N PHE A 77 4.83 -15.23 -5.13
CA PHE A 77 4.47 -15.31 -3.71
C PHE A 77 3.59 -14.13 -3.28
N LEU A 78 2.43 -14.43 -2.68
CA LEU A 78 1.53 -13.41 -2.12
C LEU A 78 2.24 -12.44 -1.16
N THR A 79 3.20 -12.93 -0.36
CA THR A 79 3.97 -12.06 0.55
C THR A 79 4.74 -10.99 -0.20
N ILE A 80 5.35 -11.31 -1.33
CA ILE A 80 6.16 -10.35 -2.10
C ILE A 80 5.28 -9.29 -2.76
N LEU A 81 4.09 -9.68 -3.24
CA LEU A 81 3.09 -8.72 -3.72
C LEU A 81 2.57 -7.83 -2.58
N GLY A 82 2.34 -8.41 -1.40
CA GLY A 82 1.98 -7.66 -0.18
C GLY A 82 3.06 -6.67 0.25
N LEU A 83 4.33 -7.10 0.24
CA LEU A 83 5.49 -6.26 0.51
C LEU A 83 5.58 -5.10 -0.49
N ALA A 84 5.42 -5.37 -1.79
CA ALA A 84 5.46 -4.33 -2.81
C ALA A 84 4.33 -3.30 -2.63
N ALA A 85 3.12 -3.75 -2.34
CA ALA A 85 2.01 -2.84 -2.05
C ALA A 85 2.25 -1.99 -0.79
N ALA A 86 2.80 -2.59 0.28
CA ALA A 86 3.18 -1.87 1.49
C ALA A 86 4.30 -0.86 1.21
N TRP A 87 5.31 -1.24 0.42
CA TRP A 87 6.41 -0.36 0.02
C TRP A 87 5.90 0.83 -0.78
N ILE A 88 5.02 0.61 -1.76
CA ILE A 88 4.37 1.67 -2.54
C ILE A 88 3.55 2.58 -1.61
N THR A 89 2.83 2.01 -0.64
CA THR A 89 2.05 2.80 0.33
C THR A 89 2.94 3.73 1.14
N MET A 90 4.08 3.22 1.63
CA MET A 90 5.06 4.02 2.38
C MET A 90 5.73 5.06 1.48
N ALA A 91 6.03 4.73 0.22
CA ALA A 91 6.59 5.66 -0.77
C ALA A 91 5.66 6.84 -1.07
N LEU A 92 4.39 6.55 -1.35
CA LEU A 92 3.36 7.57 -1.52
C LEU A 92 3.18 8.41 -0.25
N SER A 93 3.35 7.77 0.91
CA SER A 93 3.21 8.46 2.18
C SER A 93 4.35 9.42 2.46
N LEU A 94 5.59 8.99 2.22
CA LEU A 94 6.81 9.78 2.28
C LEU A 94 6.74 10.97 1.30
N LEU A 95 6.28 10.75 0.07
CA LEU A 95 6.08 11.84 -0.90
C LEU A 95 5.14 12.91 -0.34
N GLY A 96 4.04 12.50 0.30
CA GLY A 96 3.10 13.43 0.93
C GLY A 96 3.67 14.20 2.13
N ASP A 97 4.69 13.65 2.80
CA ASP A 97 5.35 14.32 3.92
C ASP A 97 6.44 15.31 3.48
N LEU A 98 7.16 14.99 2.40
CA LEU A 98 8.18 15.84 1.78
C LEU A 98 7.58 17.00 0.99
N PHE A 99 6.42 16.76 0.37
CA PHE A 99 5.68 17.75 -0.41
C PHE A 99 4.32 17.99 0.24
N PRO A 100 4.24 18.76 1.34
CA PRO A 100 2.99 19.11 1.98
C PRO A 100 2.23 20.10 1.08
N TYR A 101 1.62 19.59 0.01
CA TYR A 101 0.77 20.37 -0.87
C TYR A 101 -0.40 20.93 -0.05
N SER A 102 -0.72 22.22 -0.24
CA SER A 102 -1.77 22.93 0.49
C SER A 102 -3.11 22.17 0.39
N GLN A 103 -3.41 21.37 1.41
CA GLN A 103 -4.67 20.63 1.54
C GLN A 103 -5.86 21.57 1.80
N SER A 104 -5.63 22.88 1.91
CA SER A 104 -6.63 23.90 2.23
C SER A 104 -7.73 24.07 1.17
N ARG A 105 -7.67 23.39 0.01
CA ARG A 105 -8.70 23.50 -1.05
C ARG A 105 -9.55 22.26 -1.29
N TYR A 106 -9.30 21.12 -0.64
CA TYR A 106 -10.13 19.92 -0.83
C TYR A 106 -10.95 19.60 0.43
N LYS A 107 -12.01 20.39 0.66
CA LYS A 107 -13.09 20.02 1.58
C LYS A 107 -13.89 18.86 0.97
N TRP A 108 -13.58 17.64 1.41
CA TRP A 108 -14.21 16.37 1.05
C TRP A 108 -15.65 16.20 1.59
N ASN A 109 -16.49 17.24 1.50
CA ASN A 109 -17.87 17.21 1.98
C ASN A 109 -18.92 17.16 0.86
N LYS A 110 -18.52 16.87 -0.38
CA LYS A 110 -19.45 16.56 -1.47
C LYS A 110 -19.67 15.06 -1.55
N LYS A 111 -20.94 14.64 -1.67
CA LYS A 111 -21.32 13.29 -2.05
C LYS A 111 -20.54 12.93 -3.32
N VAL A 112 -19.57 12.03 -3.20
CA VAL A 112 -18.88 11.46 -4.36
C VAL A 112 -19.93 10.74 -5.20
N THR A 113 -20.26 11.36 -6.32
CA THR A 113 -21.05 10.82 -7.42
C THR A 113 -20.14 10.03 -8.35
N VAL A 114 -20.69 9.11 -9.14
CA VAL A 114 -19.91 8.27 -10.07
C VAL A 114 -19.12 9.12 -11.08
N ASP A 115 -19.56 10.36 -11.31
CA ASP A 115 -18.94 11.35 -12.19
C ASP A 115 -17.62 11.94 -11.62
N ASP A 116 -17.35 11.80 -10.32
CA ASP A 116 -16.06 12.21 -9.72
C ASP A 116 -14.94 11.19 -10.00
N PHE A 117 -15.29 9.96 -10.43
CA PHE A 117 -14.33 8.92 -10.80
C PHE A 117 -13.55 9.31 -12.07
N THR A 118 -14.17 10.08 -12.97
CA THR A 118 -13.55 10.61 -14.19
C THR A 118 -12.92 11.99 -13.98
N ALA A 119 -13.51 12.86 -13.15
CA ALA A 119 -12.94 14.19 -12.86
C ALA A 119 -11.67 14.16 -11.98
N GLY A 120 -11.39 13.05 -11.29
CA GLY A 120 -10.16 12.85 -10.52
C GLY A 120 -8.90 12.62 -11.35
N PHE A 121 -9.01 12.44 -12.67
CA PHE A 121 -7.88 12.20 -13.57
C PHE A 121 -7.08 13.47 -13.92
N ASP A 122 -7.65 14.67 -13.74
CA ASP A 122 -7.04 15.91 -14.23
C ASP A 122 -6.01 16.55 -13.27
N ASN A 123 -5.86 16.02 -12.06
CA ASN A 123 -4.90 16.54 -11.08
C ASN A 123 -4.04 15.40 -10.49
N CYS A 124 -2.74 15.36 -10.84
CA CYS A 124 -1.77 14.38 -10.32
C CYS A 124 -1.80 14.26 -8.80
N VAL A 125 -2.06 15.36 -8.08
CA VAL A 125 -2.13 15.39 -6.61
C VAL A 125 -3.41 14.75 -6.07
N GLY A 126 -4.55 14.95 -6.73
CA GLY A 126 -5.82 14.31 -6.35
C GLY A 126 -5.78 12.80 -6.56
N HIS A 127 -5.19 12.38 -7.69
CA HIS A 127 -4.93 10.97 -7.96
C HIS A 127 -3.95 10.36 -6.95
N LEU A 128 -2.86 11.07 -6.59
CA LEU A 128 -1.90 10.60 -5.58
C LEU A 128 -2.53 10.40 -4.20
N LEU A 129 -3.40 11.34 -3.76
CA LEU A 129 -4.12 11.24 -2.49
C LEU A 129 -5.20 10.16 -2.52
N TYR A 130 -5.92 10.01 -3.63
CA TYR A 130 -6.90 8.95 -3.82
C TYR A 130 -6.24 7.57 -3.84
N VAL A 131 -5.13 7.40 -4.58
CA VAL A 131 -4.34 6.18 -4.61
C VAL A 131 -3.74 5.89 -3.23
N ARG A 132 -3.22 6.89 -2.50
CA ARG A 132 -2.78 6.75 -1.11
C ARG A 132 -3.90 6.21 -0.22
N HIS A 133 -5.10 6.78 -0.28
CA HIS A 133 -6.23 6.29 0.51
C HIS A 133 -6.67 4.87 0.09
N THR A 134 -6.72 4.61 -1.21
CA THR A 134 -7.24 3.36 -1.79
C THR A 134 -6.30 2.18 -1.50
N ILE A 135 -4.98 2.36 -1.65
CA ILE A 135 -4.00 1.31 -1.34
C ILE A 135 -3.95 1.06 0.18
N LYS A 136 -4.07 2.11 1.02
CA LYS A 136 -4.13 1.94 2.48
C LYS A 136 -5.38 1.17 2.93
N CYS A 137 -6.51 1.34 2.25
CA CYS A 137 -7.75 0.59 2.49
C CYS A 137 -7.64 -0.89 2.13
N LEU A 138 -6.62 -1.29 1.37
CA LEU A 138 -6.48 -2.68 0.94
C LEU A 138 -6.10 -3.55 2.16
N PRO A 139 -6.82 -4.66 2.42
CA PRO A 139 -6.56 -5.49 3.60
C PRO A 139 -5.33 -6.40 3.42
N LEU A 140 -4.26 -5.92 2.79
CA LEU A 140 -2.99 -6.64 2.70
C LEU A 140 -2.23 -6.72 4.03
N ARG A 141 -2.81 -6.23 5.13
CA ARG A 141 -2.21 -6.22 6.48
C ARG A 141 -2.12 -7.61 7.12
N VAL A 142 -2.76 -8.63 6.51
CA VAL A 142 -3.01 -9.96 7.12
C VAL A 142 -1.98 -11.03 6.74
N THR A 143 -1.04 -10.74 5.85
CA THR A 143 -0.05 -11.71 5.36
C THR A 143 0.86 -12.26 6.47
N TYR A 144 1.25 -11.45 7.47
CA TYR A 144 2.06 -11.92 8.61
C TYR A 144 1.28 -12.88 9.55
N PHE A 145 0.04 -12.54 9.91
CA PHE A 145 -0.79 -13.35 10.80
C PHE A 145 -1.13 -14.72 10.19
N LEU A 146 -1.42 -14.77 8.88
CA LEU A 146 -1.69 -16.03 8.18
C LEU A 146 -0.45 -16.91 8.09
N LYS A 147 0.73 -16.34 7.76
CA LYS A 147 1.98 -17.11 7.73
C LYS A 147 2.36 -17.63 9.12
N GLY A 148 2.29 -16.78 10.14
CA GLY A 148 2.64 -17.16 11.52
C GLY A 148 1.73 -18.27 12.06
N THR A 149 0.42 -18.16 11.84
CA THR A 149 -0.56 -19.18 12.28
C THR A 149 -0.37 -20.50 11.53
N LEU A 150 -0.16 -20.44 10.22
CA LEU A 150 0.00 -21.63 9.40
C LEU A 150 1.36 -22.31 9.61
N LEU A 151 2.43 -21.56 9.89
CA LEU A 151 3.75 -22.11 10.21
C LEU A 151 3.78 -22.80 11.59
N LEU A 152 3.06 -22.26 12.57
CA LEU A 152 2.94 -22.86 13.91
C LEU A 152 2.01 -24.08 13.91
N ALA A 153 0.90 -24.03 13.19
CA ALA A 153 -0.10 -25.10 13.19
C ALA A 153 0.23 -26.22 12.19
N PHE A 154 0.75 -25.90 10.99
CA PHE A 154 0.95 -26.83 9.88
C PHE A 154 2.21 -26.49 9.06
N PRO A 155 3.43 -26.63 9.63
CA PRO A 155 4.68 -26.22 8.97
C PRO A 155 4.94 -26.96 7.64
N HIS A 156 4.44 -28.19 7.51
CA HIS A 156 4.59 -29.03 6.32
C HIS A 156 3.71 -28.59 5.14
N LEU A 157 2.74 -27.68 5.34
CA LEU A 157 1.92 -27.14 4.25
C LEU A 157 2.59 -25.96 3.54
N ILE A 158 3.56 -25.29 4.19
CA ILE A 158 4.26 -24.12 3.67
C ILE A 158 5.59 -24.49 3.03
N LEU A 159 6.29 -25.48 3.60
CA LEU A 159 7.62 -25.87 3.17
C LEU A 159 7.51 -27.02 2.16
N PRO A 160 8.20 -26.95 1.01
CA PRO A 160 8.29 -28.08 0.09
C PRO A 160 8.89 -29.31 0.81
N PRO A 161 8.38 -30.52 0.59
CA PRO A 161 9.04 -31.73 1.06
C PRO A 161 10.40 -31.91 0.36
N VAL A 162 11.42 -32.29 1.12
CA VAL A 162 12.74 -32.63 0.56
C VAL A 162 12.60 -33.93 -0.23
N GLY A 163 12.85 -33.87 -1.54
CA GLY A 163 12.99 -35.08 -2.36
C GLY A 163 12.80 -34.82 -3.85
N THR A 164 13.91 -34.59 -4.57
CA THR A 164 14.29 -35.25 -5.83
C THR A 164 15.51 -34.55 -6.44
N SER A 165 16.62 -34.50 -5.71
CA SER A 165 17.93 -34.53 -6.34
C SER A 165 18.32 -36.00 -6.44
N SER A 166 18.41 -36.50 -7.66
CA SER A 166 18.86 -37.83 -8.02
C SER A 166 20.31 -38.05 -7.60
N GLU A 167 20.56 -38.48 -6.37
CA GLU A 167 21.80 -39.17 -5.98
C GLU A 167 21.52 -40.31 -5.00
N PRO A 168 22.28 -41.43 -5.07
CA PRO A 168 21.97 -42.65 -4.33
C PRO A 168 22.33 -42.51 -2.85
N ALA A 169 21.52 -43.17 -2.02
CA ALA A 169 21.61 -43.16 -0.57
C ALA A 169 22.95 -43.69 -0.04
N GLU A 170 23.58 -42.93 0.87
CA GLU A 170 24.45 -43.48 1.92
C GLU A 170 23.74 -43.38 3.28
N PRO A 171 23.77 -44.45 4.11
CA PRO A 171 23.15 -44.45 5.41
C PRO A 171 24.17 -43.93 6.44
N SER A 172 24.00 -42.71 6.94
CA SER A 172 24.71 -42.28 8.15
C SER A 172 23.73 -41.78 9.20
N SER A 173 23.87 -42.43 10.36
CA SER A 173 23.08 -42.27 11.56
C SER A 173 23.46 -40.96 12.25
N SER A 174 22.68 -39.91 12.00
CA SER A 174 22.53 -38.78 12.90
C SER A 174 21.14 -38.21 12.70
N SER A 175 20.42 -37.97 13.79
CA SER A 175 19.18 -37.18 13.79
C SER A 175 19.49 -35.71 13.45
N GLU A 176 19.94 -35.45 12.23
CA GLU A 176 19.82 -34.14 11.62
C GLU A 176 18.49 -34.14 10.87
N VAL A 177 17.51 -33.46 11.46
CA VAL A 177 16.30 -33.06 10.75
C VAL A 177 16.77 -32.34 9.47
N PRO A 178 16.40 -32.83 8.26
CA PRO A 178 16.82 -32.20 7.01
C PRO A 178 16.49 -30.72 7.04
N GLN A 179 17.45 -29.86 6.67
CA GLN A 179 17.27 -28.40 6.64
C GLN A 179 16.07 -28.05 5.76
N SER A 180 14.91 -27.91 6.39
CA SER A 180 13.79 -27.18 5.83
C SER A 180 14.32 -25.84 5.31
N TYR A 181 13.94 -25.46 4.09
CA TYR A 181 14.27 -24.20 3.43
C TYR A 181 13.80 -22.99 4.29
N ARG A 182 14.52 -22.70 5.37
CA ARG A 182 14.17 -21.66 6.32
C ARG A 182 14.92 -20.41 5.95
N LEU A 183 14.16 -19.38 5.69
CA LEU A 183 14.67 -18.05 5.42
C LEU A 183 15.40 -17.51 6.66
N PRO A 184 16.59 -16.87 6.52
CA PRO A 184 17.27 -16.24 7.63
C PRO A 184 16.35 -15.25 8.36
N LEU A 185 16.35 -15.29 9.70
CA LEU A 185 15.40 -14.55 10.53
C LEU A 185 15.33 -13.06 10.17
N LYS A 186 16.48 -12.42 9.91
CA LYS A 186 16.53 -10.99 9.54
C LYS A 186 15.76 -10.70 8.24
N ILE A 187 15.92 -11.56 7.24
CA ILE A 187 15.23 -11.44 5.95
C ILE A 187 13.74 -11.75 6.14
N ASP A 188 13.40 -12.76 6.93
CA ASP A 188 12.01 -13.11 7.22
C ASP A 188 11.24 -11.96 7.92
N LEU A 189 11.85 -11.34 8.93
CA LEU A 189 11.29 -10.18 9.62
C LEU A 189 11.13 -8.98 8.67
N ALA A 190 12.11 -8.73 7.80
CA ALA A 190 12.03 -7.64 6.81
C ALA A 190 10.95 -7.87 5.75
N LEU A 191 10.76 -9.12 5.31
CA LEU A 191 9.76 -9.48 4.29
C LEU A 191 8.34 -9.58 4.85
N HIS A 192 8.16 -9.92 6.13
CA HIS A 192 6.84 -10.22 6.68
C HIS A 192 6.43 -9.30 7.82
N LEU A 193 7.27 -9.12 8.85
CA LEU A 193 6.90 -8.31 10.02
C LEU A 193 6.91 -6.82 9.66
N ALA A 194 7.98 -6.35 9.00
CA ALA A 194 8.15 -4.94 8.67
C ALA A 194 6.97 -4.34 7.88
N PRO A 195 6.46 -4.93 6.78
CA PRO A 195 5.30 -4.37 6.07
C PRO A 195 4.04 -4.31 6.93
N SER A 196 3.70 -5.39 7.65
CA SER A 196 2.51 -5.43 8.52
C SER A 196 2.60 -4.44 9.67
N ALA A 197 3.73 -4.41 10.40
CA ALA A 197 3.94 -3.51 11.52
C ALA A 197 3.92 -2.04 11.08
N SER A 198 4.59 -1.72 9.97
CA SER A 198 4.65 -0.34 9.45
C SER A 198 3.27 0.16 9.04
N LEU A 199 2.48 -0.66 8.34
CA LEU A 199 1.12 -0.30 7.94
C LEU A 199 0.19 -0.13 9.16
N ILE A 200 0.26 -1.04 10.13
CA ILE A 200 -0.54 -0.95 11.36
C ILE A 200 -0.18 0.30 12.15
N LEU A 201 1.12 0.57 12.32
CA LEU A 201 1.60 1.74 13.06
C LEU A 201 1.23 3.05 12.34
N ASP A 202 1.42 3.13 11.02
CA ASP A 202 0.97 4.28 10.21
C ASP A 202 -0.55 4.50 10.36
N PHE A 203 -1.34 3.42 10.33
CA PHE A 203 -2.79 3.52 10.49
C PHE A 203 -3.18 4.13 11.83
N PHE A 204 -2.70 3.58 12.96
CA PHE A 204 -3.09 4.05 14.29
C PHE A 204 -2.51 5.41 14.68
N THR A 205 -1.37 5.82 14.10
CA THR A 205 -0.66 7.03 14.54
C THR A 205 -0.80 8.21 13.59
N LEU A 206 -0.93 7.97 12.29
CA LEU A 206 -0.89 9.01 11.27
C LEU A 206 -2.18 9.13 10.45
N GLU A 207 -3.02 8.09 10.43
CA GLU A 207 -4.21 8.01 9.60
C GLU A 207 -5.49 8.27 10.39
N ARG A 208 -6.57 8.59 9.68
CA ARG A 208 -7.92 8.63 10.27
C ARG A 208 -8.60 7.27 10.08
N ARG A 209 -9.49 6.93 11.01
CA ARG A 209 -10.39 5.79 10.84
C ARG A 209 -11.18 5.88 9.53
N TYR A 210 -11.38 4.74 8.90
CA TYR A 210 -12.22 4.59 7.73
C TYR A 210 -13.69 4.83 8.08
N THR A 211 -14.40 5.50 7.17
CA THR A 211 -15.85 5.71 7.28
C THR A 211 -16.62 4.43 6.92
N ALA A 212 -17.86 4.31 7.40
CA ALA A 212 -18.72 3.16 7.10
C ALA A 212 -18.85 2.92 5.58
N ARG A 213 -19.01 3.99 4.79
CA ARG A 213 -19.10 3.89 3.32
C ARG A 213 -17.84 3.31 2.67
N GLN A 214 -16.66 3.63 3.20
CA GLN A 214 -15.40 3.07 2.71
C GLN A 214 -15.28 1.60 3.05
N LEU A 215 -15.68 1.20 4.27
CA LEU A 215 -15.66 -0.19 4.70
C LEU A 215 -16.71 -1.04 3.98
N GLU A 216 -17.92 -0.54 3.77
CA GLU A 216 -19.02 -1.33 3.18
C GLU A 216 -18.91 -1.45 1.66
N ASN A 217 -18.38 -0.43 0.97
CA ASN A 217 -18.33 -0.42 -0.49
C ASN A 217 -16.92 -0.61 -1.06
N GLN A 218 -15.93 0.14 -0.57
CA GLN A 218 -14.60 0.15 -1.19
C GLN A 218 -13.75 -1.03 -0.74
N ALA A 219 -13.73 -1.31 0.56
CA ALA A 219 -12.92 -2.40 1.12
C ALA A 219 -13.26 -3.78 0.51
N PRO A 220 -14.52 -4.24 0.44
CA PRO A 220 -14.82 -5.55 -0.15
C PRO A 220 -14.49 -5.59 -1.64
N PHE A 221 -14.79 -4.52 -2.38
CA PHE A 221 -14.45 -4.42 -3.80
C PHE A 221 -12.93 -4.58 -4.03
N LEU A 222 -12.12 -3.81 -3.31
CA LEU A 222 -10.66 -3.88 -3.40
C LEU A 222 -10.10 -5.23 -2.96
N SER A 223 -10.69 -5.84 -1.93
CA SER A 223 -10.30 -7.16 -1.44
C SER A 223 -10.55 -8.25 -2.48
N ILE A 224 -11.74 -8.25 -3.09
CA ILE A 224 -12.12 -9.20 -4.14
C ILE A 224 -11.25 -8.97 -5.38
N LEU A 225 -11.02 -7.72 -5.77
CA LEU A 225 -10.17 -7.39 -6.92
C LEU A 225 -8.74 -7.90 -6.71
N ALA A 226 -8.15 -7.67 -5.53
CA ALA A 226 -6.82 -8.17 -5.20
C ALA A 226 -6.78 -9.71 -5.15
N ALA A 227 -7.80 -10.35 -4.58
CA ALA A 227 -7.91 -11.79 -4.50
C ALA A 227 -8.01 -12.44 -5.88
N VAL A 228 -8.89 -11.93 -6.75
CA VAL A 228 -9.04 -12.41 -8.13
C VAL A 228 -7.75 -12.18 -8.91
N SER A 229 -7.14 -11.00 -8.81
CA SER A 229 -5.89 -10.68 -9.51
C SER A 229 -4.76 -11.63 -9.10
N TYR A 230 -4.60 -11.87 -7.79
CA TYR A 230 -3.60 -12.81 -7.30
C TYR A 230 -3.93 -14.25 -7.67
N ALA A 231 -5.17 -14.69 -7.51
CA ALA A 231 -5.58 -16.05 -7.87
C ALA A 231 -5.30 -16.34 -9.35
N THR A 232 -5.68 -15.42 -10.25
CA THR A 232 -5.37 -15.54 -11.68
C THR A 232 -3.87 -15.60 -11.94
N TRP A 233 -3.08 -14.74 -11.29
CA TRP A 233 -1.62 -14.75 -11.43
C TRP A 233 -0.98 -16.04 -10.91
N ALA A 234 -1.40 -16.52 -9.74
CA ALA A 234 -0.89 -17.73 -9.12
C ALA A 234 -1.24 -18.99 -9.94
N GLU A 235 -2.48 -19.09 -10.43
CA GLU A 235 -2.91 -20.18 -11.33
C GLU A 235 -2.13 -20.14 -12.66
N TYR A 236 -1.88 -18.95 -13.21
CA TYR A 236 -1.06 -18.79 -14.41
C TYR A 236 0.38 -19.27 -14.18
N CYS A 237 1.02 -18.83 -13.10
CA CYS A 237 2.38 -19.28 -12.74
C CYS A 237 2.41 -20.80 -12.55
N ALA A 238 1.45 -21.36 -11.80
CA ALA A 238 1.35 -22.80 -11.57
C ALA A 238 1.14 -23.59 -12.88
N SER A 239 0.37 -23.06 -13.83
CA SER A 239 0.16 -23.70 -15.14
C SER A 239 1.45 -23.82 -15.97
N LYS A 240 2.42 -22.93 -15.75
CA LYS A 240 3.73 -22.94 -16.42
C LYS A 240 4.80 -23.69 -15.62
N ASN A 241 4.74 -23.60 -14.30
CA ASN A 241 5.73 -24.18 -13.39
C ASN A 241 5.40 -25.65 -13.03
N GLY A 242 4.17 -26.09 -13.26
CA GLY A 242 3.67 -27.43 -12.89
C GLY A 242 3.25 -27.55 -11.41
N ALA A 243 3.56 -26.56 -10.59
CA ALA A 243 3.20 -26.51 -9.17
C ALA A 243 2.98 -25.07 -8.71
N PHE A 244 2.18 -24.90 -7.65
CA PHE A 244 2.08 -23.63 -6.94
C PHE A 244 3.31 -23.41 -6.04
N PRO A 245 3.64 -22.14 -5.73
CA PRO A 245 4.66 -21.81 -4.74
C PRO A 245 4.34 -22.37 -3.34
N TYR A 246 3.05 -22.63 -3.07
CA TYR A 246 2.60 -23.22 -1.82
C TYR A 246 2.09 -24.66 -2.06
N PRO A 247 2.73 -25.69 -1.47
CA PRO A 247 2.36 -27.09 -1.68
C PRO A 247 0.87 -27.40 -1.44
N PHE A 248 0.24 -26.78 -0.43
CA PHE A 248 -1.18 -26.99 -0.14
C PHE A 248 -2.11 -26.59 -1.29
N LEU A 249 -1.73 -25.61 -2.12
CA LEU A 249 -2.50 -25.24 -3.31
C LEU A 249 -2.34 -26.29 -4.42
N THR A 250 -1.12 -26.82 -4.60
CA THR A 250 -0.86 -27.88 -5.58
C THR A 250 -1.65 -29.16 -5.29
N MET A 251 -1.74 -29.53 -4.02
CA MET A 251 -2.47 -30.74 -3.58
C MET A 251 -3.99 -30.53 -3.53
N SER A 252 -4.45 -29.28 -3.62
CA SER A 252 -5.88 -28.96 -3.57
C SER A 252 -6.50 -28.94 -4.96
N PRO A 253 -7.65 -29.61 -5.20
CA PRO A 253 -8.37 -29.47 -6.45
C PRO A 253 -8.90 -28.03 -6.62
N PHE A 254 -9.19 -27.62 -7.86
CA PHE A 254 -9.53 -26.22 -8.20
C PHE A 254 -10.64 -25.62 -7.33
N HIS A 255 -11.72 -26.35 -7.09
CA HIS A 255 -12.83 -25.87 -6.25
C HIS A 255 -12.40 -25.57 -4.81
N ILE A 256 -11.48 -26.36 -4.23
CA ILE A 256 -10.92 -26.10 -2.90
C ILE A 256 -10.03 -24.86 -2.92
N ARG A 257 -9.25 -24.65 -3.98
CA ARG A 257 -8.44 -23.42 -4.13
C ARG A 257 -9.32 -22.17 -4.18
N VAL A 258 -10.43 -22.21 -4.90
CA VAL A 258 -11.43 -21.12 -4.92
C VAL A 258 -11.96 -20.84 -3.51
N VAL A 259 -12.28 -21.87 -2.72
CA VAL A 259 -12.68 -21.72 -1.32
C VAL A 259 -11.57 -21.09 -0.48
N ILE A 260 -10.31 -21.54 -0.63
CA ILE A 260 -9.16 -20.97 0.07
C ILE A 260 -9.00 -19.47 -0.25
N TYR A 261 -9.09 -19.08 -1.52
CA TYR A 261 -9.04 -17.67 -1.92
C TYR A 261 -10.20 -16.87 -1.31
N GLY A 262 -11.42 -17.41 -1.31
CA GLY A 262 -12.58 -16.78 -0.69
C GLY A 262 -12.42 -16.58 0.82
N VAL A 263 -12.00 -17.62 1.55
CA VAL A 263 -11.80 -17.57 3.01
C VAL A 263 -10.69 -16.60 3.39
N THR A 264 -9.55 -16.64 2.68
CA THR A 264 -8.45 -15.70 2.94
C THR A 264 -8.83 -14.26 2.66
N THR A 265 -9.65 -14.00 1.64
CA THR A 265 -10.22 -12.67 1.34
C THR A 265 -11.15 -12.20 2.44
N LEU A 266 -12.02 -13.08 2.94
CA LEU A 266 -12.91 -12.77 4.05
C LEU A 266 -12.12 -12.45 5.33
N LEU A 267 -11.12 -13.26 5.67
CA LEU A 267 -10.25 -12.99 6.82
C LEU A 267 -9.51 -11.66 6.67
N ALA A 268 -9.05 -11.33 5.47
CA ALA A 268 -8.45 -10.05 5.15
C ALA A 268 -9.42 -8.90 5.46
N TYR A 269 -10.64 -8.97 4.91
CA TYR A 269 -11.68 -7.97 5.15
C TYR A 269 -12.06 -7.83 6.63
N LEU A 270 -12.29 -8.94 7.34
CA LEU A 270 -12.63 -8.95 8.76
C LEU A 270 -11.51 -8.34 9.63
N SER A 271 -10.24 -8.56 9.27
CA SER A 271 -9.12 -7.94 9.98
C SER A 271 -9.15 -6.41 9.87
N LEU A 272 -9.55 -5.88 8.71
CA LEU A 272 -9.63 -4.45 8.48
C LEU A 272 -10.77 -3.84 9.30
N LEU A 273 -11.91 -4.54 9.37
CA LEU A 273 -13.01 -4.16 10.26
C LEU A 273 -12.56 -4.13 11.72
N GLY A 274 -11.84 -5.17 12.17
CA GLY A 274 -11.30 -5.25 13.53
C GLY A 274 -10.30 -4.13 13.83
N LEU A 275 -9.34 -3.88 12.95
CA LEU A 275 -8.39 -2.78 13.08
C LEU A 275 -9.10 -1.42 13.13
N ASN A 276 -10.08 -1.20 12.26
CA ASN A 276 -10.84 0.06 12.23
C ASN A 276 -11.73 0.24 13.47
N TYR A 277 -12.25 -0.85 14.03
CA TYR A 277 -13.05 -0.82 15.26
C TYR A 277 -12.20 -0.43 16.48
N VAL A 278 -10.96 -0.93 16.56
CA VAL A 278 -10.02 -0.62 17.65
C VAL A 278 -9.38 0.76 17.48
N HIS A 279 -9.45 1.36 16.28
CA HIS A 279 -8.92 2.69 16.03
C HIS A 279 -9.77 3.76 16.74
N LEU A 280 -9.21 4.28 17.83
CA LEU A 280 -9.77 5.36 18.64
C LEU A 280 -9.88 6.68 17.85
#